data_AF-A0A0G1VW92-F1
#
_entry.id   AF-A0A0G1VW92-F1
#
_cell.length_a   1.000
_cell.length_b   1.000
_cell.length_c   1.000
_cell.angle_alpha   90.00
_cell.angle_beta   90.00
_cell.angle_gamma   90.00
#
_symmetry.space_group_name_H-M   'P 1'
#
loop_
_entity.id
_entity.type
_entity.pdbx_description
1 polymer ?
#
loop_
_entity_poly.entity_id
_entity_poly.type
_entity_poly.pdbx_seq_one_letter_code
_entity_poly.pdbx_strand_id
1 'polypeptide(L)'
;MLVTALIGGYLYGQESTELAGNHARAVMLAEEGIEVALNIRDDDFANLADGTHGLAISGNQWVTTGSQDVTDIFTRQLVISTIDAQRKTAMSQVTWQQNPQRSGVVAITTRLTNWMASLAASWTNAIGSASLGFAGTNDGLKIQVQGNYAYVIRSDGTTDFTIVNISNPAAPTIAGTLSMSGVPRNLFISGNYAYITNANNSGELFIVNITNPTAPAIVGIYNAPGTADANGVYVVGSNAYVVRVSSTSNEFLIINVGIPSTPFLLGSLNLASTGYEVVVSGNYAYVASGHNSQELQVINISLPSLPSLVGSLDLSATADATTISYVGTRVFVGQSTQLRNISIASPTVPTLSGSYAAGSANINDIALGFTNGGTYAFLATSVGSAEFQVVDVTTPTAMTLLASVDVAGASAMNGVAYQSTLDRAFGVSAGEPEFYVFAPQ
;
A
#
# COMPACT_ATOMS: atom_id res chain seq x y z
N MET A 1 15.13 45.41 -44.46
CA MET A 1 14.08 44.37 -44.62
C MET A 1 14.55 42.94 -44.31
N LEU A 2 15.86 42.63 -44.34
CA LEU A 2 16.34 41.28 -43.98
C LEU A 2 16.30 40.98 -42.46
N VAL A 3 16.51 41.99 -41.62
CA VAL A 3 16.59 41.83 -40.14
C VAL A 3 15.21 41.59 -39.51
N THR A 4 14.14 42.17 -40.06
CA THR A 4 12.76 41.97 -39.58
C THR A 4 12.17 40.60 -39.96
N ALA A 5 12.57 40.04 -41.10
CA ALA A 5 12.12 38.70 -41.52
C ALA A 5 12.79 37.57 -40.72
N LEU A 6 14.06 37.74 -40.33
CA LEU A 6 14.80 36.75 -39.53
C LEU A 6 14.31 36.69 -38.07
N ILE A 7 13.99 37.85 -37.48
CA ILE A 7 13.42 37.95 -36.12
C ILE A 7 12.00 37.39 -36.10
N GLY A 8 11.20 37.62 -37.14
CA GLY A 8 9.87 37.01 -37.27
C GLY A 8 9.93 35.48 -37.35
N GLY A 9 10.77 34.91 -38.22
CA GLY A 9 10.91 33.46 -38.35
C GLY A 9 11.43 32.76 -37.08
N TYR A 10 12.31 33.41 -36.31
CA TYR A 10 12.80 32.91 -35.03
C TYR A 10 11.74 32.96 -33.93
N LEU A 11 11.00 34.07 -33.81
CA LEU A 11 9.90 34.22 -32.85
C LEU A 11 8.74 33.28 -33.15
N TYR A 12 8.30 33.19 -34.41
CA TYR A 12 7.25 32.25 -34.80
C TYR A 12 7.68 30.78 -34.66
N GLY A 13 8.96 30.47 -34.87
CA GLY A 13 9.50 29.14 -34.62
C GLY A 13 9.55 28.79 -33.13
N GLN A 14 9.93 29.74 -32.27
CA GLN A 14 9.91 29.55 -30.81
C GLN A 14 8.48 29.43 -30.28
N GLU A 15 7.56 30.29 -30.73
CA GLU A 15 6.14 30.28 -30.36
C GLU A 15 5.47 28.97 -30.81
N SER A 16 5.75 28.49 -32.03
CA SER A 16 5.25 27.18 -32.49
C SER A 16 5.81 26.01 -31.67
N THR A 17 7.05 26.08 -31.21
CA THR A 17 7.67 25.03 -30.38
C THR A 17 7.09 25.04 -28.98
N GLU A 18 6.85 26.22 -28.41
CA GLU A 18 6.23 26.42 -27.11
C GLU A 18 4.75 25.98 -27.11
N LEU A 19 3.99 26.31 -28.16
CA LEU A 19 2.62 25.86 -28.33
C LEU A 19 2.51 24.33 -28.44
N ALA A 20 3.41 23.71 -29.20
CA ALA A 20 3.48 22.25 -29.31
C ALA A 20 3.87 21.60 -27.96
N GLY A 21 4.82 22.19 -27.24
CA GLY A 21 5.22 21.75 -25.90
C GLY A 21 4.09 21.87 -24.88
N ASN A 22 3.36 22.98 -24.89
CA ASN A 22 2.21 23.19 -23.99
C ASN A 22 1.05 22.23 -24.31
N HIS A 23 0.78 21.96 -25.59
CA HIS A 23 -0.21 20.95 -25.97
C HIS A 23 0.20 19.55 -25.50
N ALA A 24 1.47 19.15 -25.67
CA ALA A 24 1.96 17.87 -25.19
C ALA A 24 1.86 17.74 -23.65
N ARG A 25 2.20 18.80 -22.91
CA ARG A 25 2.01 18.85 -21.45
C ARG A 25 0.54 18.75 -21.05
N ALA A 26 -0.36 19.42 -21.78
CA ALA A 26 -1.81 19.32 -21.54
C ALA A 26 -2.36 17.91 -21.79
N VAL A 27 -1.85 17.20 -22.82
CA VAL A 27 -2.19 15.78 -23.05
C VAL A 27 -1.72 14.91 -21.88
N MET A 28 -0.47 15.05 -21.43
CA MET A 28 0.03 14.28 -20.28
C MET A 28 -0.79 14.54 -19.00
N LEU A 29 -1.18 15.80 -18.73
CA LEU A 29 -2.05 16.13 -17.60
C LEU A 29 -3.47 15.55 -17.76
N ALA A 30 -3.98 15.49 -18.99
CA ALA A 30 -5.29 14.89 -19.27
C ALA A 30 -5.24 13.37 -19.06
N GLU A 31 -4.19 12.70 -19.55
CA GLU A 31 -3.93 11.27 -19.35
C GLU A 31 -3.77 10.93 -17.86
N GLU A 32 -2.97 11.71 -17.12
CA GLU A 32 -2.85 11.57 -15.67
C GLU A 32 -4.21 11.67 -14.99
N GLY A 33 -5.07 12.62 -15.39
CA GLY A 33 -6.41 12.73 -14.79
C GLY A 33 -7.31 11.51 -15.05
N ILE A 34 -7.08 10.76 -16.13
CA ILE A 34 -7.76 9.48 -16.39
C ILE A 34 -7.20 8.36 -15.53
N GLU A 35 -5.87 8.27 -15.40
CA GLU A 35 -5.21 7.30 -14.51
C GLU A 35 -5.63 7.50 -13.05
N VAL A 36 -5.78 8.75 -12.63
CA VAL A 36 -6.34 9.10 -11.32
C VAL A 36 -7.77 8.59 -11.16
N ALA A 37 -8.62 8.80 -12.16
CA ALA A 37 -9.99 8.30 -12.12
C ALA A 37 -10.05 6.76 -12.05
N LEU A 38 -9.11 6.06 -12.71
CA LEU A 38 -8.95 4.62 -12.61
C LEU A 38 -8.46 4.19 -11.21
N ASN A 39 -7.53 4.92 -10.61
CA ASN A 39 -7.06 4.64 -9.26
C ASN A 39 -8.17 4.83 -8.21
N ILE A 40 -8.95 5.91 -8.29
CA ILE A 40 -10.11 6.14 -7.41
C ILE A 40 -11.16 5.04 -7.61
N ARG A 41 -11.42 4.63 -8.86
CA ARG A 41 -12.32 3.51 -9.19
C ARG A 41 -11.89 2.21 -8.51
N ASP A 42 -10.59 1.94 -8.49
CA ASP A 42 -10.00 0.69 -7.99
C ASP A 42 -9.80 0.68 -6.47
N ASP A 43 -9.93 1.83 -5.82
CA ASP A 43 -10.02 1.96 -4.37
C ASP A 43 -11.47 1.73 -3.91
N ASP A 44 -12.41 2.55 -4.40
CA ASP A 44 -13.85 2.33 -4.22
C ASP A 44 -14.64 3.03 -5.35
N PHE A 45 -15.42 2.26 -6.11
CA PHE A 45 -16.25 2.81 -7.19
C PHE A 45 -17.23 3.90 -6.73
N ALA A 46 -17.64 3.89 -5.46
CA ALA A 46 -18.52 4.89 -4.87
C ALA A 46 -17.84 6.26 -4.70
N ASN A 47 -16.51 6.31 -4.62
CA ASN A 47 -15.74 7.57 -4.51
C ASN A 47 -15.80 8.41 -5.79
N LEU A 48 -16.22 7.83 -6.92
CA LEU A 48 -16.47 8.54 -8.18
C LEU A 48 -17.84 9.25 -8.17
N ALA A 49 -17.97 10.28 -7.35
CA ALA A 49 -19.18 11.10 -7.31
C ALA A 49 -19.41 11.83 -8.65
N ASP A 50 -20.66 11.91 -9.12
CA ASP A 50 -20.98 12.65 -10.33
C ASP A 50 -20.74 14.15 -10.12
N GLY A 51 -20.21 14.83 -11.14
CA GLY A 51 -19.87 16.24 -11.06
C GLY A 51 -18.53 16.57 -11.70
N THR A 52 -18.10 17.81 -11.53
CA THR A 52 -16.80 18.31 -11.99
C THR A 52 -15.89 18.48 -10.79
N HIS A 53 -14.71 17.87 -10.86
CA HIS A 53 -13.76 17.77 -9.75
C HIS A 53 -12.38 18.26 -10.17
N GLY A 54 -11.65 18.85 -9.24
CA GLY A 54 -10.19 18.93 -9.33
C GLY A 54 -9.54 17.68 -8.75
N LEU A 55 -8.25 17.51 -8.98
CA LEU A 55 -7.47 16.40 -8.47
C LEU A 55 -6.42 16.89 -7.48
N ALA A 56 -6.27 16.17 -6.36
CA ALA A 56 -5.18 16.39 -5.43
C ALA A 56 -4.70 15.07 -4.86
N ILE A 57 -3.46 15.10 -4.38
CA ILE A 57 -2.93 14.03 -3.54
C ILE A 57 -3.26 14.44 -2.10
N SER A 58 -4.21 13.75 -1.48
CA SER A 58 -4.48 13.85 -0.06
C SER A 58 -4.09 12.52 0.54
N GLY A 59 -2.98 12.50 1.25
CA GLY A 59 -2.44 11.21 1.65
C GLY A 59 -1.37 10.73 0.66
N ASN A 60 -1.47 9.44 0.37
CA ASN A 60 -0.75 8.71 -0.68
C ASN A 60 -1.64 8.33 -1.86
N GLN A 61 -2.88 8.79 -1.82
CA GLN A 61 -3.91 8.44 -2.78
C GLN A 61 -4.39 9.71 -3.46
N TRP A 62 -4.80 9.53 -4.71
CA TRP A 62 -5.48 10.58 -5.44
C TRP A 62 -6.91 10.72 -4.93
N VAL A 63 -7.33 11.95 -4.71
CA VAL A 63 -8.70 12.29 -4.32
C VAL A 63 -9.25 13.38 -5.24
N THR A 64 -10.57 13.41 -5.36
CA THR A 64 -11.26 14.57 -5.93
C THR A 64 -11.28 15.71 -4.93
N THR A 65 -11.02 16.94 -5.39
CA THR A 65 -11.07 18.16 -4.56
C THR A 65 -11.57 19.34 -5.38
N GLY A 66 -12.44 20.17 -4.78
CA GLY A 66 -13.00 21.33 -5.46
C GLY A 66 -13.59 20.98 -6.84
N SER A 67 -13.53 21.93 -7.77
CA SER A 67 -14.06 21.78 -9.13
C SER A 67 -12.99 21.84 -10.22
N GLN A 68 -11.72 22.05 -9.84
CA GLN A 68 -10.57 22.08 -10.75
C GLN A 68 -9.26 22.03 -9.94
N ASP A 69 -8.18 21.56 -10.56
CA ASP A 69 -6.80 21.72 -10.09
C ASP A 69 -5.99 22.54 -11.09
N VAL A 70 -5.02 23.31 -10.60
CA VAL A 70 -4.21 24.21 -11.42
C VAL A 70 -2.74 23.83 -11.25
N THR A 71 -2.08 23.55 -12.37
CA THR A 71 -0.64 23.29 -12.44
C THR A 71 -0.04 24.23 -13.47
N ASP A 72 0.80 25.17 -13.03
CA ASP A 72 1.42 26.18 -13.90
C ASP A 72 0.33 27.00 -14.64
N ILE A 73 0.28 26.96 -15.98
CA ILE A 73 -0.73 27.64 -16.80
C ILE A 73 -1.97 26.77 -17.09
N PHE A 74 -1.99 25.53 -16.62
CA PHE A 74 -3.01 24.55 -16.96
C PHE A 74 -4.03 24.42 -15.83
N THR A 75 -5.31 24.53 -16.19
CA THR A 75 -6.44 24.21 -15.32
C THR A 75 -7.05 22.89 -15.79
N ARG A 76 -7.04 21.88 -14.92
CA ARG A 76 -7.61 20.57 -15.16
C ARG A 76 -8.93 20.38 -14.41
N GLN A 77 -9.86 19.69 -15.06
CA GLN A 77 -11.15 19.30 -14.52
C GLN A 77 -11.44 17.84 -14.88
N LEU A 78 -11.71 17.01 -13.87
CA LEU A 78 -12.23 15.65 -14.03
C LEU A 78 -13.75 15.68 -13.91
N VAL A 79 -14.45 15.42 -15.03
CA VAL A 79 -15.91 15.33 -15.06
C VAL A 79 -16.32 13.86 -15.00
N ILE A 80 -17.07 13.51 -13.96
CA ILE A 80 -17.64 12.18 -13.76
C ILE A 80 -19.15 12.25 -14.02
N SER A 81 -19.67 11.32 -14.83
CA SER A 81 -21.11 11.18 -15.07
C SER A 81 -21.51 9.72 -15.07
N THR A 82 -22.55 9.38 -14.29
CA THR A 82 -23.14 8.04 -14.25
C THR A 82 -23.77 7.69 -15.59
N ILE A 83 -23.50 6.46 -16.05
CA ILE A 83 -24.22 5.81 -17.15
C ILE A 83 -25.30 4.90 -16.56
N ASP A 84 -24.92 4.06 -15.60
CA ASP A 84 -25.80 3.19 -14.80
C ASP A 84 -25.10 2.81 -13.48
N ALA A 85 -25.74 1.94 -12.68
CA ALA A 85 -25.24 1.52 -11.37
C ALA A 85 -23.79 1.00 -11.36
N GLN A 86 -23.30 0.45 -12.47
CA GLN A 86 -21.96 -0.16 -12.56
C GLN A 86 -21.08 0.50 -13.61
N ARG A 87 -21.50 1.61 -14.22
CA ARG A 87 -20.72 2.28 -15.27
C ARG A 87 -20.80 3.78 -15.15
N LYS A 88 -19.65 4.43 -15.23
CA LYS A 88 -19.48 5.89 -15.27
C LYS A 88 -18.67 6.28 -16.49
N THR A 89 -18.81 7.52 -16.93
CA THR A 89 -17.84 8.19 -17.81
C THR A 89 -16.94 9.06 -16.96
N ALA A 90 -15.67 9.11 -17.33
CA ALA A 90 -14.69 10.03 -16.76
C ALA A 90 -14.05 10.82 -17.90
N MET A 91 -14.19 12.15 -17.86
CA MET A 91 -13.56 13.04 -18.82
C MET A 91 -12.57 13.94 -18.10
N SER A 92 -11.28 13.81 -18.42
CA SER A 92 -10.24 14.71 -17.95
C SER A 92 -10.04 15.80 -19.00
N GLN A 93 -10.40 17.04 -18.65
CA GLN A 93 -10.28 18.21 -19.50
C GLN A 93 -9.22 19.16 -18.94
N VAL A 94 -8.25 19.52 -19.77
CA VAL A 94 -7.18 20.48 -19.44
C VAL A 94 -7.32 21.70 -20.34
N THR A 95 -7.35 22.87 -19.72
CA THR A 95 -7.46 24.17 -20.40
C THR A 95 -6.29 25.06 -20.02
N TRP A 96 -5.80 25.88 -20.94
CA TRP A 96 -4.75 26.87 -20.65
C TRP A 96 -4.88 28.09 -21.55
N GLN A 97 -4.30 29.23 -21.14
CA GLN A 97 -4.20 30.41 -22.00
C GLN A 97 -2.99 30.27 -22.93
N GLN A 98 -3.21 30.31 -24.25
CA GLN A 98 -2.13 30.34 -25.25
C GLN A 98 -1.66 31.77 -25.50
N ASN A 99 -2.60 32.71 -25.53
CA ASN A 99 -2.37 34.15 -25.56
C ASN A 99 -3.63 34.87 -25.03
N PRO A 100 -3.64 36.20 -24.81
CA PRO A 100 -4.79 36.91 -24.24
C PRO A 100 -6.12 36.79 -25.01
N GLN A 101 -6.12 36.22 -26.22
CA GLN A 101 -7.29 36.05 -27.08
C GLN A 101 -7.60 34.57 -27.39
N ARG A 102 -6.77 33.62 -26.95
CA ARG A 102 -6.89 32.21 -27.35
C ARG A 102 -6.55 31.28 -26.20
N SER A 103 -7.45 30.33 -25.94
CA SER A 103 -7.24 29.22 -25.01
C SER A 103 -6.95 27.92 -25.76
N GLY A 104 -6.11 27.07 -25.19
CA GLY A 104 -5.98 25.67 -25.57
C GLY A 104 -6.89 24.79 -24.72
N VAL A 105 -7.37 23.68 -25.30
CA VAL A 105 -8.17 22.66 -24.61
C VAL A 105 -7.75 21.27 -25.10
N VAL A 106 -7.55 20.35 -24.18
CA VAL A 106 -7.44 18.91 -24.42
C VAL A 106 -8.47 18.22 -23.53
N ALA A 107 -9.23 17.26 -24.08
CA ALA A 107 -10.16 16.45 -23.30
C ALA A 107 -10.02 14.98 -23.70
N ILE A 108 -9.79 14.11 -22.71
CA ILE A 108 -9.76 12.66 -22.87
C ILE A 108 -10.95 12.10 -22.10
N THR A 109 -11.72 11.21 -22.72
CA THR A 109 -12.88 10.55 -22.09
C THR A 109 -12.69 9.04 -22.08
N THR A 110 -12.90 8.41 -20.94
CA THR A 110 -12.95 6.96 -20.79
C THR A 110 -14.27 6.51 -20.15
N ARG A 111 -14.56 5.21 -20.28
CA ARG A 111 -15.65 4.55 -19.55
C ARG A 111 -15.06 3.74 -18.40
N LEU A 112 -15.57 3.97 -17.21
CA LEU A 112 -15.23 3.24 -15.99
C LEU A 112 -16.33 2.22 -15.72
N THR A 113 -15.94 0.98 -15.45
CA THR A 113 -16.86 -0.08 -15.03
C THR A 113 -16.53 -0.45 -13.59
N ASN A 114 -17.56 -0.60 -12.75
CA ASN A 114 -17.43 -1.19 -11.42
C ASN A 114 -17.19 -2.70 -11.58
N TRP A 115 -15.94 -3.04 -11.86
CA TRP A 115 -15.55 -4.42 -12.06
C TRP A 115 -15.68 -5.22 -10.76
N MET A 116 -15.60 -4.58 -9.58
CA MET A 116 -15.81 -5.20 -8.27
C MET A 116 -17.25 -5.64 -8.03
N ALA A 117 -18.25 -4.97 -8.62
CA ALA A 117 -19.66 -5.37 -8.48
C ALA A 117 -20.03 -6.66 -9.24
N SER A 118 -19.11 -7.20 -10.06
CA SER A 118 -19.31 -8.46 -10.78
C SER A 118 -18.85 -9.70 -10.00
N LEU A 119 -18.32 -9.51 -8.78
CA LEU A 119 -17.92 -10.59 -7.89
C LEU A 119 -19.16 -11.16 -7.21
N ALA A 120 -19.78 -12.16 -7.83
CA ALA A 120 -21.01 -12.79 -7.33
C ALA A 120 -20.82 -13.65 -6.06
N ALA A 121 -19.57 -13.96 -5.70
CA ALA A 121 -19.23 -14.81 -4.58
C ALA A 121 -19.13 -14.01 -3.28
N SER A 122 -19.54 -14.63 -2.16
CA SER A 122 -19.58 -13.96 -0.86
C SER A 122 -18.45 -14.43 0.04
N TRP A 123 -17.82 -13.49 0.73
CA TRP A 123 -16.82 -13.80 1.77
C TRP A 123 -17.44 -14.35 3.07
N THR A 124 -18.77 -14.50 3.15
CA THR A 124 -19.45 -15.23 4.24
C THR A 124 -19.18 -16.74 4.22
N ASN A 125 -18.77 -17.29 3.08
CA ASN A 125 -18.39 -18.69 2.93
C ASN A 125 -16.96 -18.78 2.38
N ALA A 126 -16.01 -18.15 3.06
CA ALA A 126 -14.60 -18.21 2.64
C ALA A 126 -14.09 -19.65 2.66
N ILE A 127 -13.29 -20.02 1.66
CA ILE A 127 -12.66 -21.35 1.55
C ILE A 127 -11.17 -21.24 1.24
N GLY A 128 -10.38 -22.22 1.68
CA GLY A 128 -9.06 -22.50 1.11
C GLY A 128 -9.22 -23.15 -0.26
N SER A 129 -8.88 -22.44 -1.33
CA SER A 129 -9.14 -22.83 -2.72
C SER A 129 -7.96 -23.48 -3.43
N ALA A 130 -6.73 -23.14 -3.02
CA ALA A 130 -5.50 -23.75 -3.52
C ALA A 130 -4.38 -23.56 -2.49
N SER A 131 -3.32 -24.34 -2.63
CA SER A 131 -2.10 -24.20 -1.85
C SER A 131 -0.87 -24.61 -2.65
N LEU A 132 0.30 -24.16 -2.21
CA LEU A 132 1.58 -24.39 -2.85
C LEU A 132 2.66 -24.52 -1.78
N GLY A 133 3.34 -25.67 -1.74
CA GLY A 133 4.53 -25.85 -0.92
C GLY A 133 5.76 -25.28 -1.61
N PHE A 134 6.72 -24.80 -0.83
CA PHE A 134 8.01 -24.33 -1.29
C PHE A 134 9.08 -25.39 -1.06
N ALA A 135 10.20 -25.30 -1.79
CA ALA A 135 11.33 -26.18 -1.51
C ALA A 135 12.02 -25.73 -0.21
N GLY A 136 12.38 -26.70 0.64
CA GLY A 136 13.18 -26.47 1.84
C GLY A 136 12.40 -26.60 3.14
N THR A 137 12.65 -25.68 4.06
CA THR A 137 12.09 -25.61 5.42
C THR A 137 10.88 -24.70 5.49
N ASN A 138 9.89 -25.05 6.30
CA ASN A 138 8.61 -24.36 6.38
C ASN A 138 8.71 -23.08 7.22
N ASP A 139 8.56 -21.91 6.61
CA ASP A 139 8.90 -20.65 7.29
C ASP A 139 8.32 -19.39 6.63
N GLY A 140 7.19 -19.50 5.92
CA GLY A 140 6.51 -18.35 5.33
C GLY A 140 6.13 -17.33 6.39
N LEU A 141 6.65 -16.10 6.29
CA LEU A 141 6.53 -15.09 7.34
C LEU A 141 5.60 -13.93 6.95
N LYS A 142 5.82 -13.33 5.78
CA LYS A 142 5.05 -12.16 5.31
C LYS A 142 4.80 -12.31 3.82
N ILE A 143 3.66 -11.78 3.36
CA ILE A 143 3.26 -11.77 1.96
C ILE A 143 2.81 -10.37 1.54
N GLN A 144 3.07 -10.00 0.28
CA GLN A 144 2.40 -8.90 -0.41
C GLN A 144 2.04 -9.35 -1.82
N VAL A 145 1.10 -8.64 -2.45
CA VAL A 145 0.66 -8.92 -3.82
C VAL A 145 0.72 -7.66 -4.68
N GLN A 146 1.14 -7.82 -5.93
CA GLN A 146 1.07 -6.76 -6.94
C GLN A 146 0.81 -7.39 -8.31
N GLY A 147 -0.25 -6.95 -8.98
CA GLY A 147 -0.70 -7.54 -10.24
C GLY A 147 -0.88 -9.06 -10.12
N ASN A 148 -0.19 -9.80 -11.00
CA ASN A 148 -0.26 -11.26 -11.10
C ASN A 148 0.74 -12.00 -10.22
N TYR A 149 1.39 -11.33 -9.27
CA TYR A 149 2.42 -11.93 -8.44
C TYR A 149 2.16 -11.73 -6.94
N ALA A 150 2.43 -12.78 -6.18
CA ALA A 150 2.59 -12.74 -4.74
C ALA A 150 4.08 -12.84 -4.40
N TYR A 151 4.50 -12.06 -3.42
CA TYR A 151 5.88 -11.95 -2.97
C TYR A 151 5.92 -12.38 -1.51
N VAL A 152 6.71 -13.40 -1.22
CA VAL A 152 6.76 -14.04 0.10
C VAL A 152 8.17 -13.95 0.64
N ILE A 153 8.32 -13.54 1.90
CA ILE A 153 9.57 -13.73 2.64
C ILE A 153 9.47 -14.91 3.60
N ARG A 154 10.62 -15.51 3.84
CA ARG A 154 10.85 -16.76 4.56
C ARG A 154 11.97 -16.55 5.58
N SER A 155 11.76 -16.83 6.86
CA SER A 155 12.69 -16.42 7.92
C SER A 155 13.95 -17.28 8.03
N ASP A 156 13.86 -18.58 7.73
CA ASP A 156 14.90 -19.60 7.95
C ASP A 156 14.98 -20.59 6.76
N GLY A 157 14.72 -20.08 5.55
CA GLY A 157 14.42 -20.85 4.36
C GLY A 157 15.66 -21.11 3.53
N THR A 158 15.60 -22.12 2.64
CA THR A 158 16.65 -22.27 1.61
C THR A 158 16.66 -21.08 0.63
N THR A 159 15.52 -20.40 0.50
CA THR A 159 15.32 -19.19 -0.28
C THR A 159 14.52 -18.20 0.56
N ASP A 160 15.09 -17.06 0.90
CA ASP A 160 14.49 -16.05 1.79
C ASP A 160 13.38 -15.24 1.13
N PHE A 161 13.38 -15.15 -0.21
CA PHE A 161 12.40 -14.44 -1.00
C PHE A 161 11.90 -15.29 -2.16
N THR A 162 10.59 -15.51 -2.21
CA THR A 162 9.90 -16.31 -3.23
C THR A 162 8.85 -15.48 -3.94
N ILE A 163 8.88 -15.48 -5.27
CA ILE A 163 7.87 -14.87 -6.13
C ILE A 163 6.97 -15.98 -6.66
N VAL A 164 5.67 -15.87 -6.42
CA VAL A 164 4.64 -16.81 -6.87
C VAL A 164 3.79 -16.13 -7.94
N ASN A 165 3.65 -16.76 -9.09
CA ASN A 165 2.69 -16.36 -10.11
C ASN A 165 1.27 -16.79 -9.67
N ILE A 166 0.40 -15.80 -9.52
CA ILE A 166 -1.00 -15.94 -9.09
C ILE A 166 -1.99 -15.56 -10.21
N SER A 167 -1.54 -15.42 -11.46
CA SER A 167 -2.42 -15.17 -12.62
C SER A 167 -3.54 -16.20 -12.76
N ASN A 168 -3.29 -17.44 -12.36
CA ASN A 168 -4.31 -18.45 -12.12
C ASN A 168 -4.33 -18.81 -10.62
N PRO A 169 -5.22 -18.21 -9.81
CA PRO A 169 -5.25 -18.45 -8.37
C PRO A 169 -5.65 -19.89 -8.01
N ALA A 170 -6.25 -20.66 -8.93
CA ALA A 170 -6.56 -22.08 -8.70
C ALA A 170 -5.33 -23.00 -8.90
N ALA A 171 -4.26 -22.50 -9.52
CA ALA A 171 -3.03 -23.24 -9.76
C ALA A 171 -1.80 -22.30 -9.71
N PRO A 172 -1.46 -21.77 -8.52
CA PRO A 172 -0.29 -20.91 -8.35
C PRO A 172 1.01 -21.66 -8.62
N THR A 173 2.03 -20.96 -9.13
CA THR A 173 3.34 -21.56 -9.44
C THR A 173 4.49 -20.64 -9.02
N ILE A 174 5.61 -21.20 -8.59
CA ILE A 174 6.83 -20.42 -8.29
C ILE A 174 7.35 -19.80 -9.60
N ALA A 175 7.51 -18.47 -9.61
CA ALA A 175 8.07 -17.72 -10.73
C ALA A 175 9.58 -17.55 -10.59
N GLY A 176 10.06 -17.23 -9.38
CA GLY A 176 11.47 -16.99 -9.10
C GLY A 176 11.75 -16.97 -7.61
N THR A 177 13.02 -17.12 -7.26
CA THR A 177 13.49 -17.10 -5.87
C THR A 177 14.79 -16.31 -5.76
N LEU A 178 15.08 -15.83 -4.56
CA LEU A 178 16.29 -15.11 -4.21
C LEU A 178 16.66 -15.43 -2.76
N SER A 179 17.92 -15.75 -2.53
CA SER A 179 18.48 -15.84 -1.17
C SER A 179 19.17 -14.53 -0.82
N MET A 180 19.08 -14.12 0.44
CA MET A 180 19.72 -12.94 1.00
C MET A 180 20.43 -13.29 2.31
N SER A 181 21.33 -12.43 2.77
CA SER A 181 22.00 -12.65 4.06
C SER A 181 21.16 -12.10 5.21
N GLY A 182 21.09 -12.83 6.33
CA GLY A 182 20.33 -12.44 7.51
C GLY A 182 18.92 -13.02 7.51
N VAL A 183 18.06 -12.55 8.42
CA VAL A 183 16.68 -13.04 8.59
C VAL A 183 15.70 -11.95 8.15
N PRO A 184 15.00 -12.11 7.01
CA PRO A 184 14.01 -11.12 6.58
C PRO A 184 12.82 -11.09 7.56
N ARG A 185 12.26 -9.89 7.80
CA ARG A 185 11.18 -9.70 8.79
C ARG A 185 9.88 -9.13 8.21
N ASN A 186 9.96 -8.24 7.23
CA ASN A 186 8.80 -7.66 6.57
C ASN A 186 9.15 -7.29 5.12
N LEU A 187 8.13 -7.07 4.29
CA LEU A 187 8.30 -6.77 2.88
C LEU A 187 7.25 -5.75 2.42
N PHE A 188 7.68 -4.82 1.56
CA PHE A 188 6.79 -3.89 0.89
C PHE A 188 7.11 -3.84 -0.61
N ILE A 189 6.07 -3.83 -1.44
CA ILE A 189 6.23 -3.82 -2.91
C ILE A 189 5.81 -2.45 -3.44
N SER A 190 6.71 -1.79 -4.18
CA SER A 190 6.41 -0.52 -4.84
C SER A 190 6.98 -0.50 -6.25
N GLY A 191 6.08 -0.47 -7.23
CA GLY A 191 6.45 -0.60 -8.65
C GLY A 191 7.32 -1.84 -8.88
N ASN A 192 8.49 -1.62 -9.48
CA ASN A 192 9.42 -2.69 -9.86
C ASN A 192 10.36 -3.15 -8.75
N TYR A 193 10.12 -2.76 -7.49
CA TYR A 193 11.02 -3.05 -6.38
C TYR A 193 10.30 -3.66 -5.19
N ALA A 194 10.94 -4.65 -4.58
CA ALA A 194 10.62 -5.14 -3.24
C ALA A 194 11.61 -4.56 -2.23
N TYR A 195 11.08 -4.07 -1.12
CA TYR A 195 11.81 -3.50 0.00
C TYR A 195 11.65 -4.43 1.18
N ILE A 196 12.75 -4.99 1.66
CA ILE A 196 12.71 -6.10 2.63
C ILE A 196 13.54 -5.69 3.84
N THR A 197 12.90 -5.68 5.00
CA THR A 197 13.61 -5.47 6.27
C THR A 197 14.25 -6.75 6.74
N ASN A 198 15.38 -6.62 7.41
CA ASN A 198 16.18 -7.76 7.80
C ASN A 198 16.79 -7.57 9.20
N ALA A 199 16.82 -8.65 9.99
CA ALA A 199 17.64 -8.76 11.19
C ALA A 199 19.09 -9.05 10.80
N ASN A 200 19.79 -7.99 10.38
CA ASN A 200 21.18 -8.06 9.97
C ASN A 200 21.87 -6.71 10.18
N ASN A 201 22.86 -6.70 11.07
CA ASN A 201 23.71 -5.55 11.42
C ASN A 201 24.58 -4.98 10.28
N SER A 202 24.40 -5.48 9.05
CA SER A 202 25.10 -5.03 7.85
C SER A 202 24.17 -4.76 6.67
N GLY A 203 22.86 -4.78 6.90
CA GLY A 203 21.86 -4.61 5.85
C GLY A 203 20.44 -4.73 6.38
N GLU A 204 19.98 -3.74 7.13
CA GLU A 204 18.63 -3.72 7.70
C GLU A 204 17.53 -3.51 6.65
N LEU A 205 17.87 -2.95 5.48
CA LEU A 205 16.95 -2.81 4.35
C LEU A 205 17.60 -3.28 3.05
N PHE A 206 17.03 -4.32 2.45
CA PHE A 206 17.37 -4.80 1.12
C PHE A 206 16.39 -4.22 0.08
N ILE A 207 16.91 -3.83 -1.07
CA ILE A 207 16.14 -3.36 -2.22
C ILE A 207 16.36 -4.33 -3.37
N VAL A 208 15.30 -5.02 -3.76
CA VAL A 208 15.32 -6.09 -4.77
C VAL A 208 14.56 -5.63 -5.99
N ASN A 209 15.20 -5.67 -7.16
CA ASN A 209 14.53 -5.46 -8.43
C ASN A 209 13.71 -6.71 -8.80
N ILE A 210 12.41 -6.49 -9.03
CA ILE A 210 11.42 -7.52 -9.38
C ILE A 210 10.81 -7.29 -10.77
N THR A 211 11.41 -6.43 -11.59
CA THR A 211 10.96 -6.17 -12.98
C THR A 211 10.86 -7.46 -13.78
N ASN A 212 11.83 -8.37 -13.60
CA ASN A 212 11.74 -9.73 -14.09
C ASN A 212 11.44 -10.68 -12.93
N PRO A 213 10.18 -11.15 -12.77
CA PRO A 213 9.78 -11.99 -11.65
C PRO A 213 10.44 -13.37 -11.65
N THR A 214 11.03 -13.81 -12.77
CA THR A 214 11.78 -15.08 -12.83
C THR A 214 13.26 -14.93 -12.48
N ALA A 215 13.75 -13.70 -12.36
CA ALA A 215 15.14 -13.40 -12.04
C ALA A 215 15.24 -12.16 -11.13
N PRO A 216 14.67 -12.20 -9.91
CA PRO A 216 14.82 -11.12 -8.95
C PRO A 216 16.28 -10.92 -8.56
N ALA A 217 16.69 -9.67 -8.31
CA ALA A 217 18.08 -9.36 -7.97
C ALA A 217 18.19 -8.21 -6.96
N ILE A 218 19.07 -8.35 -5.97
CA ILE A 218 19.40 -7.28 -5.03
C ILE A 218 20.12 -6.16 -5.80
N VAL A 219 19.57 -4.95 -5.76
CA VAL A 219 20.16 -3.77 -6.40
C VAL A 219 20.70 -2.76 -5.40
N GLY A 220 20.26 -2.82 -4.14
CA GLY A 220 20.74 -1.96 -3.08
C GLY A 220 20.58 -2.60 -1.70
N ILE A 221 21.46 -2.19 -0.79
CA ILE A 221 21.42 -2.55 0.61
C ILE A 221 21.67 -1.27 1.40
N TYR A 222 20.84 -0.99 2.38
CA TYR A 222 21.05 0.09 3.32
C TYR A 222 21.38 -0.49 4.69
N ASN A 223 22.55 -0.11 5.20
CA ASN A 223 23.01 -0.42 6.55
C ASN A 223 22.68 0.78 7.46
N ALA A 224 21.74 0.60 8.37
CA ALA A 224 21.29 1.63 9.28
C ALA A 224 22.34 1.91 10.37
N PRO A 225 22.40 3.13 10.92
CA PRO A 225 23.26 3.41 12.06
C PRO A 225 22.89 2.54 13.27
N GLY A 226 23.90 1.93 13.90
CA GLY A 226 23.75 1.07 15.07
C GLY A 226 23.79 -0.42 14.73
N THR A 227 23.17 -1.23 15.58
CA THR A 227 23.10 -2.70 15.46
C THR A 227 21.67 -3.19 15.76
N ALA A 228 20.67 -2.40 15.39
CA ALA A 228 19.27 -2.67 15.71
C ALA A 228 18.59 -3.29 14.50
N ASP A 229 18.01 -4.47 14.70
CA ASP A 229 17.26 -5.19 13.66
C ASP A 229 16.07 -4.35 13.17
N ALA A 230 15.84 -4.34 11.86
CA ALA A 230 14.64 -3.75 11.28
C ALA A 230 13.48 -4.74 11.27
N ASN A 231 12.30 -4.27 11.69
CA ASN A 231 11.07 -5.05 11.74
C ASN A 231 10.18 -4.72 10.54
N GLY A 232 9.66 -3.50 10.44
CA GLY A 232 8.64 -3.12 9.45
C GLY A 232 9.15 -2.12 8.42
N VAL A 233 8.55 -2.13 7.23
CA VAL A 233 8.82 -1.17 6.16
C VAL A 233 7.54 -0.78 5.43
N TYR A 234 7.46 0.51 5.06
CA TYR A 234 6.44 1.05 4.16
C TYR A 234 7.11 2.01 3.19
N VAL A 235 6.67 2.06 1.92
CA VAL A 235 7.30 2.94 0.91
C VAL A 235 6.29 3.85 0.25
N VAL A 236 6.62 5.14 0.21
CA VAL A 236 5.84 6.20 -0.46
C VAL A 236 6.76 6.96 -1.39
N GLY A 237 6.48 6.90 -2.69
CA GLY A 237 7.30 7.56 -3.71
C GLY A 237 8.76 7.14 -3.57
N SER A 238 9.63 8.09 -3.23
CA SER A 238 11.07 7.86 -3.05
C SER A 238 11.51 7.68 -1.60
N ASN A 239 10.59 7.50 -0.65
CA ASN A 239 10.91 7.37 0.77
C ASN A 239 10.47 6.01 1.31
N ALA A 240 11.40 5.28 1.93
CA ALA A 240 11.13 4.11 2.73
C ALA A 240 11.12 4.48 4.22
N TYR A 241 10.07 4.08 4.91
CA TYR A 241 9.86 4.28 6.34
C TYR A 241 10.10 2.95 7.02
N VAL A 242 11.12 2.88 7.87
CA VAL A 242 11.55 1.64 8.53
C VAL A 242 11.42 1.78 10.03
N VAL A 243 10.88 0.76 10.68
CA VAL A 243 10.85 0.65 12.15
C VAL A 243 11.74 -0.49 12.63
N ARG A 244 12.37 -0.30 13.79
CA ARG A 244 13.38 -1.21 14.34
C ARG A 244 13.05 -1.65 15.77
N VAL A 245 13.74 -2.69 16.22
CA VAL A 245 13.77 -3.10 17.63
C VAL A 245 14.39 -1.99 18.48
N SER A 246 13.85 -1.78 19.69
CA SER A 246 14.36 -0.80 20.65
C SER A 246 15.85 -1.01 20.92
N SER A 247 16.63 0.05 20.82
CA SER A 247 18.08 -0.01 21.03
C SER A 247 18.63 1.32 21.54
N THR A 248 19.95 1.50 21.49
CA THR A 248 20.58 2.81 21.71
C THR A 248 20.45 3.75 20.51
N SER A 249 20.00 3.25 19.36
CA SER A 249 19.82 3.99 18.09
C SER A 249 18.34 4.16 17.77
N ASN A 250 17.99 5.25 17.08
CA ASN A 250 16.61 5.62 16.75
C ASN A 250 15.81 4.53 16.03
N GLU A 251 14.63 4.19 16.51
CA GLU A 251 13.85 3.07 15.98
C GLU A 251 13.12 3.40 14.68
N PHE A 252 12.75 4.65 14.45
CA PHE A 252 12.09 5.08 13.21
C PHE A 252 13.08 5.75 12.28
N LEU A 253 13.18 5.27 11.05
CA LEU A 253 14.07 5.77 10.00
C LEU A 253 13.26 6.18 8.76
N ILE A 254 13.65 7.28 8.14
CA ILE A 254 13.19 7.66 6.80
C ILE A 254 14.40 7.62 5.88
N ILE A 255 14.36 6.73 4.88
CA ILE A 255 15.45 6.45 3.96
C ILE A 255 15.01 6.87 2.56
N ASN A 256 15.80 7.68 1.88
CA ASN A 256 15.58 7.94 0.46
C ASN A 256 15.97 6.71 -0.35
N VAL A 257 15.05 6.25 -1.18
CA VAL A 257 15.19 5.11 -2.10
C VAL A 257 14.91 5.52 -3.55
N GLY A 258 14.96 6.82 -3.86
CA GLY A 258 14.72 7.34 -5.21
C GLY A 258 15.74 6.85 -6.24
N ILE A 259 16.94 6.48 -5.77
CA ILE A 259 17.91 5.69 -6.52
C ILE A 259 18.10 4.37 -5.76
N PRO A 260 17.46 3.28 -6.20
CA PRO A 260 17.46 1.99 -5.52
C PRO A 260 18.85 1.42 -5.19
N SER A 261 19.87 1.75 -5.97
CA SER A 261 21.25 1.28 -5.76
C SER A 261 22.06 2.09 -4.75
N THR A 262 21.57 3.28 -4.35
CA THR A 262 22.28 4.17 -3.43
C THR A 262 21.32 4.80 -2.43
N PRO A 263 20.66 3.98 -1.58
CA PRO A 263 19.78 4.49 -0.54
C PRO A 263 20.56 5.28 0.53
N PHE A 264 19.94 6.32 1.11
CA PHE A 264 20.57 7.11 2.17
C PHE A 264 19.55 7.65 3.19
N LEU A 265 20.00 7.89 4.42
CA LEU A 265 19.14 8.40 5.49
C LEU A 265 18.72 9.85 5.23
N LEU A 266 17.42 10.13 5.33
CA LEU A 266 16.89 11.49 5.38
C LEU A 266 16.77 11.97 6.83
N GLY A 267 16.12 11.17 7.68
CA GLY A 267 15.83 11.52 9.06
C GLY A 267 15.56 10.29 9.92
N SER A 268 15.57 10.47 11.24
CA SER A 268 15.27 9.41 12.19
C SER A 268 14.67 9.96 13.48
N LEU A 269 13.95 9.12 14.22
CA LEU A 269 13.28 9.47 15.46
C LEU A 269 13.35 8.30 16.45
N ASN A 270 13.62 8.61 17.72
CA ASN A 270 13.56 7.65 18.82
C ASN A 270 12.10 7.44 19.23
N LEU A 271 11.65 6.18 19.23
CA LEU A 271 10.26 5.81 19.58
C LEU A 271 10.11 5.43 21.05
N ALA A 272 11.23 5.29 21.78
CA ALA A 272 11.32 4.80 23.15
C ALA A 272 10.78 3.37 23.36
N SER A 273 10.46 2.65 22.28
CA SER A 273 10.08 1.24 22.28
C SER A 273 10.29 0.63 20.89
N THR A 274 10.16 -0.69 20.80
CA THR A 274 10.21 -1.43 19.53
C THR A 274 9.05 -1.01 18.65
N GLY A 275 9.35 -0.61 17.41
CA GLY A 275 8.34 -0.52 16.35
C GLY A 275 8.26 -1.85 15.60
N TYR A 276 7.05 -2.39 15.47
CA TYR A 276 6.81 -3.68 14.81
C TYR A 276 6.45 -3.50 13.34
N GLU A 277 5.51 -2.59 13.07
CA GLU A 277 5.05 -2.32 11.71
C GLU A 277 4.66 -0.85 11.56
N VAL A 278 4.73 -0.34 10.34
CA VAL A 278 4.44 1.05 10.01
C VAL A 278 3.58 1.13 8.76
N VAL A 279 2.63 2.06 8.76
CA VAL A 279 1.91 2.49 7.57
C VAL A 279 1.97 4.01 7.42
N VAL A 280 1.85 4.50 6.20
CA VAL A 280 1.87 5.93 5.91
C VAL A 280 0.58 6.36 5.25
N SER A 281 -0.05 7.40 5.79
CA SER A 281 -1.16 8.10 5.17
C SER A 281 -0.84 9.60 5.12
N GLY A 282 -0.40 10.05 3.95
CA GLY A 282 -0.04 11.44 3.70
C GLY A 282 1.18 11.88 4.47
N ASN A 283 0.98 12.93 5.27
CA ASN A 283 2.06 13.54 6.03
C ASN A 283 2.31 12.86 7.38
N TYR A 284 1.70 11.69 7.62
CA TYR A 284 1.82 10.97 8.88
C TYR A 284 2.19 9.51 8.67
N ALA A 285 3.16 9.04 9.47
CA ALA A 285 3.42 7.63 9.66
C ALA A 285 2.77 7.17 10.97
N TYR A 286 2.14 6.00 10.92
CA TYR A 286 1.46 5.36 12.04
C TYR A 286 2.21 4.07 12.36
N VAL A 287 2.74 3.98 13.57
CA VAL A 287 3.58 2.87 14.00
C VAL A 287 2.85 2.06 15.05
N ALA A 288 2.72 0.75 14.78
CA ALA A 288 2.39 -0.25 15.79
C ALA A 288 3.65 -0.52 16.63
N SER A 289 3.56 -0.29 17.93
CA SER A 289 4.70 -0.36 18.85
C SER A 289 4.44 -1.28 20.05
N GLY A 290 5.53 -1.73 20.67
CA GLY A 290 5.50 -2.40 21.98
C GLY A 290 5.54 -1.44 23.17
N HIS A 291 5.10 -0.19 23.00
CA HIS A 291 5.09 0.78 24.09
C HIS A 291 3.82 0.62 24.93
N ASN A 292 3.95 0.29 26.21
CA ASN A 292 2.86 0.01 27.20
C ASN A 292 1.84 1.14 27.45
N SER A 293 1.93 2.25 26.74
CA SER A 293 1.01 3.39 26.89
C SER A 293 0.88 4.22 25.61
N GLN A 294 1.45 3.73 24.51
CA GLN A 294 1.52 4.40 23.21
C GLN A 294 1.59 3.33 22.11
N GLU A 295 0.78 2.27 22.19
CA GLU A 295 0.88 1.14 21.25
C GLU A 295 0.66 1.58 19.80
N LEU A 296 -0.11 2.66 19.58
CA LEU A 296 -0.09 3.41 18.33
C LEU A 296 0.68 4.73 18.53
N GLN A 297 1.72 4.96 17.74
CA GLN A 297 2.44 6.24 17.67
C GLN A 297 2.20 6.92 16.31
N VAL A 298 2.00 8.24 16.31
CA VAL A 298 1.78 9.05 15.11
C VAL A 298 2.91 10.04 14.92
N ILE A 299 3.59 9.91 13.79
CA ILE A 299 4.81 10.66 13.47
C ILE A 299 4.50 11.57 12.30
N ASN A 300 4.73 12.87 12.47
CA ASN A 300 4.69 13.82 11.37
C ASN A 300 5.94 13.65 10.51
N ILE A 301 5.73 13.43 9.21
CA ILE A 301 6.75 13.19 8.20
C ILE A 301 6.70 14.23 7.07
N SER A 302 6.00 15.34 7.26
CA SER A 302 5.92 16.45 6.28
C SER A 302 7.31 16.97 5.88
N LEU A 303 8.27 16.91 6.81
CA LEU A 303 9.68 17.15 6.55
C LEU A 303 10.46 15.84 6.82
N PRO A 304 10.76 15.04 5.80
CA PRO A 304 11.42 13.74 5.95
C PRO A 304 12.77 13.77 6.69
N SER A 305 13.46 14.91 6.67
CA SER A 305 14.73 15.09 7.39
C SER A 305 14.57 15.36 8.88
N LEU A 306 13.36 15.67 9.35
CA LEU A 306 13.06 16.00 10.73
C LEU A 306 11.70 15.43 11.15
N PRO A 307 11.57 14.09 11.20
CA PRO A 307 10.35 13.46 11.71
C PRO A 307 10.14 13.79 13.19
N SER A 308 8.88 13.92 13.61
CA SER A 308 8.54 14.23 15.00
C SER A 308 7.30 13.48 15.46
N LEU A 309 7.31 12.94 16.68
CA LEU A 309 6.13 12.35 17.31
C LEU A 309 5.11 13.46 17.63
N VAL A 310 3.89 13.34 17.11
CA VAL A 310 2.83 14.37 17.24
C VAL A 310 1.53 13.86 17.85
N GLY A 311 1.40 12.54 18.01
CA GLY A 311 0.25 11.91 18.64
C GLY A 311 0.57 10.48 19.03
N SER A 312 -0.24 9.93 19.92
CA SER A 312 -0.21 8.51 20.30
C SER A 312 -1.58 8.09 20.82
N LEU A 313 -1.82 6.78 20.84
CA LEU A 313 -2.98 6.19 21.50
C LEU A 313 -2.52 5.03 22.38
N ASP A 314 -2.89 5.12 23.65
CA ASP A 314 -2.85 4.00 24.60
C ASP A 314 -4.05 3.09 24.31
N LEU A 315 -3.76 1.85 23.93
CA LEU A 315 -4.76 0.82 23.66
C LEU A 315 -5.14 0.01 24.91
N SER A 316 -4.62 0.41 26.07
CA SER A 316 -5.02 -0.02 27.42
C SER A 316 -4.95 -1.52 27.67
N ALA A 317 -4.25 -2.25 26.82
CA ALA A 317 -3.96 -3.67 26.99
C ALA A 317 -2.46 -3.80 27.12
N THR A 318 -1.99 -4.64 28.05
CA THR A 318 -0.56 -4.89 28.31
C THR A 318 0.13 -5.66 27.18
N ALA A 319 -0.48 -5.71 26.00
CA ALA A 319 0.00 -6.45 24.84
C ALA A 319 0.47 -5.48 23.77
N ASP A 320 1.55 -5.85 23.11
CA ASP A 320 2.13 -5.05 22.02
C ASP A 320 1.18 -4.97 20.82
N ALA A 321 1.21 -3.83 20.13
CA ALA A 321 0.67 -3.72 18.79
C ALA A 321 1.70 -4.25 17.79
N THR A 322 1.38 -5.34 17.09
CA THR A 322 2.35 -6.09 16.27
C THR A 322 2.15 -5.94 14.77
N THR A 323 0.93 -5.61 14.34
CA THR A 323 0.60 -5.40 12.92
C THR A 323 -0.34 -4.22 12.72
N ILE A 324 -0.20 -3.52 11.61
CA ILE A 324 -1.04 -2.36 11.26
C ILE A 324 -1.36 -2.31 9.77
N SER A 325 -2.60 -1.98 9.46
CA SER A 325 -3.07 -1.68 8.11
C SER A 325 -3.96 -0.43 8.13
N TYR A 326 -4.21 0.22 6.99
CA TYR A 326 -5.04 1.43 6.96
C TYR A 326 -5.92 1.50 5.71
N VAL A 327 -7.01 2.25 5.86
CA VAL A 327 -7.96 2.57 4.80
C VAL A 327 -8.58 3.94 5.07
N GLY A 328 -8.42 4.85 4.12
CA GLY A 328 -8.90 6.23 4.25
C GLY A 328 -8.44 6.86 5.57
N THR A 329 -9.39 7.26 6.40
CA THR A 329 -9.14 7.88 7.71
C THR A 329 -9.18 6.90 8.89
N ARG A 330 -8.89 5.62 8.65
CA ARG A 330 -8.88 4.57 9.68
C ARG A 330 -7.59 3.77 9.63
N VAL A 331 -7.04 3.44 10.79
CA VAL A 331 -6.00 2.42 10.93
C VAL A 331 -6.54 1.26 11.76
N PHE A 332 -6.13 0.06 11.38
CA PHE A 332 -6.45 -1.18 12.06
C PHE A 332 -5.17 -1.75 12.65
N VAL A 333 -5.17 -1.99 13.97
CA VAL A 333 -4.02 -2.50 14.69
C VAL A 333 -4.35 -3.87 15.27
N GLY A 334 -3.49 -4.85 15.02
CA GLY A 334 -3.51 -6.14 15.70
C GLY A 334 -2.77 -6.04 17.03
N GLN A 335 -3.46 -6.37 18.13
CA GLN A 335 -2.92 -6.35 19.48
C GLN A 335 -3.34 -7.64 20.20
N SER A 336 -2.44 -8.63 20.22
CA SER A 336 -2.76 -10.00 20.64
C SER A 336 -4.03 -10.49 19.93
N THR A 337 -5.11 -10.80 20.66
CA THR A 337 -6.37 -11.30 20.08
C THR A 337 -7.32 -10.21 19.56
N GLN A 338 -6.96 -8.94 19.70
CA GLN A 338 -7.83 -7.81 19.40
C GLN A 338 -7.43 -7.12 18.09
N LEU A 339 -8.39 -7.00 17.18
CA LEU A 339 -8.34 -6.05 16.06
C LEU A 339 -8.91 -4.71 16.55
N ARG A 340 -8.08 -3.66 16.56
CA ARG A 340 -8.44 -2.32 17.04
C ARG A 340 -8.64 -1.40 15.85
N ASN A 341 -9.84 -0.87 15.69
CA ASN A 341 -10.16 0.14 14.68
C ASN A 341 -9.99 1.53 15.29
N ILE A 342 -9.12 2.34 14.71
CA ILE A 342 -8.73 3.64 15.22
C ILE A 342 -8.98 4.68 14.14
N SER A 343 -9.75 5.71 14.48
CA SER A 343 -9.95 6.87 13.62
C SER A 343 -8.69 7.75 13.65
N ILE A 344 -8.22 8.10 12.45
CA ILE A 344 -7.11 9.02 12.22
C ILE A 344 -7.58 10.27 11.45
N ALA A 345 -8.88 10.58 11.49
CA ALA A 345 -9.43 11.81 10.90
C ALA A 345 -8.77 13.08 11.48
N SER A 346 -8.34 13.01 12.74
CA SER A 346 -7.45 13.98 13.38
C SER A 346 -6.13 13.27 13.75
N PRO A 347 -5.10 13.27 12.87
CA PRO A 347 -3.89 12.45 13.07
C PRO A 347 -3.16 12.67 14.40
N THR A 348 -3.19 13.89 14.95
CA THR A 348 -2.53 14.20 16.24
C THR A 348 -3.31 13.71 17.46
N VAL A 349 -4.58 13.34 17.29
CA VAL A 349 -5.46 12.83 18.36
C VAL A 349 -6.21 11.60 17.83
N PRO A 350 -5.51 10.49 17.57
CA PRO A 350 -6.15 9.25 17.13
C PRO A 350 -7.13 8.74 18.20
N THR A 351 -8.27 8.18 17.78
CA THR A 351 -9.31 7.70 18.70
C THR A 351 -9.76 6.29 18.38
N LEU A 352 -9.79 5.43 19.40
CA LEU A 352 -10.34 4.08 19.27
C LEU A 352 -11.83 4.17 18.92
N SER A 353 -12.19 3.64 17.76
CA SER A 353 -13.55 3.68 17.20
C SER A 353 -14.28 2.34 17.32
N GLY A 354 -13.55 1.24 17.51
CA GLY A 354 -14.12 -0.07 17.80
C GLY A 354 -13.07 -1.14 17.96
N SER A 355 -13.49 -2.31 18.44
CA SER A 355 -12.62 -3.47 18.63
C SER A 355 -13.34 -4.75 18.23
N TYR A 356 -12.58 -5.73 17.75
CA TYR A 356 -13.06 -7.07 17.43
C TYR A 356 -12.11 -8.11 18.04
N ALA A 357 -12.66 -9.13 18.69
CA ALA A 357 -11.88 -10.22 19.26
C ALA A 357 -11.81 -11.39 18.27
N ALA A 358 -10.62 -11.66 17.73
CA ALA A 358 -10.37 -12.71 16.74
C ALA A 358 -10.26 -14.13 17.34
N GLY A 359 -10.67 -14.31 18.59
CA GLY A 359 -10.67 -15.59 19.29
C GLY A 359 -9.60 -15.68 20.37
N SER A 360 -8.96 -16.85 20.48
CA SER A 360 -8.10 -17.24 21.61
C SER A 360 -6.60 -17.03 21.40
N ALA A 361 -6.17 -16.57 20.22
CA ALA A 361 -4.76 -16.41 19.87
C ALA A 361 -4.51 -15.15 19.05
N ASN A 362 -3.23 -14.87 18.79
CA ASN A 362 -2.78 -13.62 18.21
C ASN A 362 -3.25 -13.43 16.76
N ILE A 363 -3.50 -12.17 16.42
CA ILE A 363 -3.55 -11.67 15.03
C ILE A 363 -2.11 -11.38 14.62
N ASN A 364 -1.63 -12.08 13.60
CA ASN A 364 -0.26 -11.97 13.12
C ASN A 364 -0.12 -10.96 11.97
N ASP A 365 -1.14 -10.85 11.14
CA ASP A 365 -1.15 -9.92 10.00
C ASP A 365 -2.57 -9.53 9.58
N ILE A 366 -2.69 -8.36 8.96
CA ILE A 366 -3.96 -7.76 8.53
C ILE A 366 -3.83 -7.31 7.07
N ALA A 367 -4.69 -7.85 6.21
CA ALA A 367 -4.94 -7.30 4.89
C ALA A 367 -6.34 -6.69 4.84
N LEU A 368 -6.48 -5.57 4.14
CA LEU A 368 -7.77 -4.92 3.92
C LEU A 368 -8.18 -5.09 2.46
N GLY A 369 -9.47 -5.28 2.22
CA GLY A 369 -10.03 -5.36 0.88
C GLY A 369 -11.40 -4.72 0.77
N PHE A 370 -11.75 -4.40 -0.46
CA PHE A 370 -13.01 -3.78 -0.84
C PHE A 370 -13.74 -4.73 -1.78
N THR A 371 -14.90 -5.19 -1.35
CA THR A 371 -15.71 -6.14 -2.11
C THR A 371 -17.16 -5.96 -1.69
N ASN A 372 -18.08 -6.08 -2.64
CA ASN A 372 -19.53 -5.95 -2.42
C ASN A 372 -19.98 -4.66 -1.70
N GLY A 373 -19.23 -3.57 -1.86
CA GLY A 373 -19.53 -2.26 -1.23
C GLY A 373 -19.21 -2.19 0.27
N GLY A 374 -18.50 -3.17 0.81
CA GLY A 374 -17.99 -3.20 2.18
C GLY A 374 -16.47 -3.12 2.26
N THR A 375 -15.96 -2.76 3.44
CA THR A 375 -14.54 -2.87 3.80
C THR A 375 -14.36 -4.13 4.64
N TYR A 376 -13.55 -5.08 4.18
CA TYR A 376 -13.28 -6.31 4.92
C TYR A 376 -11.84 -6.37 5.39
N ALA A 377 -11.64 -6.90 6.60
CA ALA A 377 -10.35 -7.26 7.14
C ALA A 377 -10.15 -8.78 7.02
N PHE A 378 -9.09 -9.16 6.33
CA PHE A 378 -8.59 -10.52 6.25
C PHE A 378 -7.48 -10.67 7.29
N LEU A 379 -7.68 -11.59 8.22
CA LEU A 379 -6.78 -11.78 9.36
C LEU A 379 -6.03 -13.09 9.22
N ALA A 380 -4.70 -13.03 9.33
CA ALA A 380 -3.88 -14.18 9.64
C ALA A 380 -3.79 -14.32 11.17
N THR A 381 -4.14 -15.49 11.71
CA THR A 381 -4.16 -15.72 13.16
C THR A 381 -3.40 -16.98 13.56
N SER A 382 -3.03 -17.06 14.83
CA SER A 382 -2.51 -18.27 15.47
C SER A 382 -3.60 -19.13 16.14
N VAL A 383 -4.87 -18.94 15.77
CA VAL A 383 -5.95 -19.77 16.30
C VAL A 383 -5.98 -21.06 15.50
N GLY A 384 -5.64 -22.18 16.15
CA GLY A 384 -5.47 -23.52 15.53
C GLY A 384 -6.72 -24.18 14.93
N SER A 385 -7.80 -23.42 14.70
CA SER A 385 -9.00 -23.86 13.96
C SER A 385 -9.63 -22.70 13.17
N ALA A 386 -8.93 -21.59 13.04
CA ALA A 386 -9.42 -20.32 12.54
C ALA A 386 -8.24 -19.43 12.10
N GLU A 387 -7.24 -20.02 11.46
CA GLU A 387 -5.98 -19.35 11.11
C GLU A 387 -6.21 -18.25 10.07
N PHE A 388 -7.28 -18.35 9.27
CA PHE A 388 -7.74 -17.29 8.38
C PHE A 388 -9.17 -16.87 8.74
N GLN A 389 -9.36 -15.57 9.00
CA GLN A 389 -10.68 -15.00 9.28
C GLN A 389 -10.99 -13.84 8.34
N VAL A 390 -12.27 -13.68 8.04
CA VAL A 390 -12.81 -12.55 7.27
C VAL A 390 -13.77 -11.80 8.18
N VAL A 391 -13.47 -10.53 8.42
CA VAL A 391 -14.26 -9.67 9.30
C VAL A 391 -14.79 -8.49 8.50
N ASP A 392 -16.10 -8.27 8.55
CA ASP A 392 -16.69 -7.03 8.05
C ASP A 392 -16.31 -5.89 8.99
N VAL A 393 -15.56 -4.92 8.45
CA VAL A 393 -15.11 -3.73 9.16
C VAL A 393 -15.67 -2.44 8.56
N THR A 394 -16.72 -2.57 7.75
CA THR A 394 -17.41 -1.44 7.11
C THR A 394 -17.89 -0.45 8.16
N THR A 395 -18.52 -0.95 9.23
CA THR A 395 -18.99 -0.15 10.36
C THR A 395 -18.00 -0.24 11.53
N PRO A 396 -17.25 0.82 11.86
CA PRO A 396 -16.16 0.76 12.85
C PRO A 396 -16.56 0.23 14.22
N THR A 397 -17.75 0.58 14.70
CA THR A 397 -18.26 0.23 16.04
C THR A 397 -18.94 -1.14 16.08
N ALA A 398 -19.15 -1.79 14.93
CA ALA A 398 -19.93 -3.02 14.80
C ALA A 398 -19.24 -3.98 13.82
N MET A 399 -17.97 -4.29 14.08
CA MET A 399 -17.21 -5.26 13.30
C MET A 399 -17.72 -6.69 13.55
N THR A 400 -17.94 -7.46 12.48
CA THR A 400 -18.55 -8.80 12.58
C THR A 400 -17.78 -9.84 11.79
N LEU A 401 -17.58 -11.02 12.37
CA LEU A 401 -17.02 -12.17 11.66
C LEU A 401 -17.97 -12.61 10.53
N LEU A 402 -17.46 -12.68 9.31
CA LEU A 402 -18.18 -13.21 8.15
C LEU A 402 -17.86 -14.69 7.94
N ALA A 403 -16.58 -15.05 8.00
CA ALA A 403 -16.12 -16.41 7.81
C ALA A 403 -14.83 -16.69 8.58
N SER A 404 -14.61 -17.96 8.89
CA SER A 404 -13.40 -18.48 9.49
C SER A 404 -13.03 -19.78 8.79
N VAL A 405 -11.76 -19.96 8.46
CA VAL A 405 -11.23 -21.14 7.78
C VAL A 405 -10.22 -21.81 8.68
N ASP A 406 -10.44 -23.10 8.94
CA ASP A 406 -9.45 -24.02 9.49
C ASP A 406 -8.54 -24.47 8.35
N VAL A 407 -7.29 -24.00 8.38
CA VAL A 407 -6.34 -24.12 7.27
C VAL A 407 -5.56 -25.43 7.42
N ALA A 408 -5.95 -26.43 6.64
CA ALA A 408 -5.29 -27.73 6.65
C ALA A 408 -3.76 -27.62 6.43
N GLY A 409 -2.98 -28.18 7.37
CA GLY A 409 -1.52 -28.17 7.33
C GLY A 409 -0.85 -26.97 8.01
N ALA A 410 -1.62 -25.96 8.42
CA ALA A 410 -1.14 -24.81 9.17
C ALA A 410 -1.65 -24.87 10.62
N SER A 411 -0.78 -24.60 11.59
CA SER A 411 -1.17 -24.36 12.99
C SER A 411 -1.37 -22.88 13.30
N ALA A 412 -0.90 -22.01 12.40
CA ALA A 412 -1.03 -20.56 12.42
C ALA A 412 -0.75 -20.02 11.01
N MET A 413 -1.38 -18.90 10.68
CA MET A 413 -1.01 -18.10 9.51
C MET A 413 -0.19 -16.90 9.98
N ASN A 414 0.94 -16.64 9.33
CA ASN A 414 1.86 -15.57 9.70
C ASN A 414 1.59 -14.28 8.92
N GLY A 415 1.29 -14.41 7.63
CA GLY A 415 1.06 -13.28 6.74
C GLY A 415 -0.20 -13.42 5.90
N VAL A 416 -0.82 -12.31 5.53
CA VAL A 416 -1.98 -12.26 4.64
C VAL A 416 -1.92 -11.04 3.72
N ALA A 417 -2.38 -11.21 2.49
CA ALA A 417 -2.48 -10.16 1.49
C ALA A 417 -3.77 -10.35 0.68
N TYR A 418 -4.37 -9.27 0.18
CA TYR A 418 -5.58 -9.33 -0.64
C TYR A 418 -5.32 -8.70 -2.01
N GLN A 419 -5.73 -9.40 -3.08
CA GLN A 419 -5.69 -8.90 -4.45
C GLN A 419 -7.12 -8.65 -4.92
N SER A 420 -7.48 -7.38 -5.02
CA SER A 420 -8.84 -6.97 -5.38
C SER A 420 -9.23 -7.44 -6.78
N THR A 421 -8.32 -7.37 -7.76
CA THR A 421 -8.60 -7.75 -9.16
C THR A 421 -8.92 -9.23 -9.35
N LEU A 422 -8.43 -10.09 -8.46
CA LEU A 422 -8.71 -11.52 -8.45
C LEU A 422 -9.84 -11.88 -7.47
N ASP A 423 -10.19 -10.95 -6.58
CA ASP A 423 -10.99 -11.20 -5.37
C ASP A 423 -10.48 -12.43 -4.62
N ARG A 424 -9.19 -12.41 -4.31
CA ARG A 424 -8.50 -13.49 -3.59
C ARG A 424 -7.69 -12.91 -2.46
N ALA A 425 -7.78 -13.56 -1.31
CA ALA A 425 -6.80 -13.39 -0.26
C ALA A 425 -5.74 -14.50 -0.42
N PHE A 426 -4.51 -14.16 -0.10
CA PHE A 426 -3.37 -15.05 -0.12
C PHE A 426 -2.76 -15.01 1.26
N GLY A 427 -2.31 -16.14 1.76
CA GLY A 427 -1.66 -16.17 3.05
C GLY A 427 -0.48 -17.10 3.06
N VAL A 428 0.38 -16.89 4.06
CA VAL A 428 1.54 -17.72 4.30
C VAL A 428 1.60 -18.25 5.72
N SER A 429 2.08 -19.48 5.86
CA SER A 429 2.27 -20.17 7.13
C SER A 429 3.71 -20.68 7.28
N ALA A 430 4.11 -20.98 8.52
CA ALA A 430 5.31 -21.78 8.79
C ALA A 430 5.03 -23.30 8.75
N GLY A 431 3.83 -23.71 8.32
CA GLY A 431 3.45 -25.09 8.09
C GLY A 431 3.69 -25.53 6.65
N GLU A 432 3.28 -26.75 6.33
CA GLU A 432 3.31 -27.29 4.97
C GLU A 432 1.89 -27.60 4.51
N PRO A 433 1.44 -27.00 3.39
CA PRO A 433 2.16 -26.07 2.51
C PRO A 433 2.38 -24.66 3.12
N GLU A 434 3.38 -23.90 2.65
CA GLU A 434 3.64 -22.54 3.16
C GLU A 434 2.71 -21.49 2.55
N PHE A 435 2.17 -21.69 1.35
CA PHE A 435 1.35 -20.70 0.63
C PHE A 435 -0.07 -21.20 0.39
N TYR A 436 -1.05 -20.32 0.65
CA TYR A 436 -2.47 -20.62 0.52
C TYR A 436 -3.21 -19.53 -0.27
N VAL A 437 -4.23 -19.95 -1.01
CA VAL A 437 -5.15 -19.07 -1.73
C VAL A 437 -6.55 -19.23 -1.17
N PHE A 438 -7.12 -18.14 -0.67
CA PHE A 438 -8.48 -18.09 -0.16
C PHE A 438 -9.40 -17.42 -1.16
N ALA A 439 -10.62 -17.95 -1.28
CA ALA A 439 -11.62 -17.46 -2.20
C ALA A 439 -12.97 -17.25 -1.47
N PRO A 440 -13.78 -16.27 -1.92
CA PRO A 440 -15.18 -16.21 -1.57
C PRO A 440 -15.95 -17.32 -2.32
N GLN A 441 -17.08 -17.74 -1.76
CA GLN A 441 -17.96 -18.76 -2.37
C GLN A 441 -19.39 -18.27 -2.56
#